data_AF-A0AAJ0LYA0-F1
#
_entry.id   AF-A0AAJ0LYA0-F1
#
_cell.length_a   1.000
_cell.length_b   1.000
_cell.length_c   1.000
_cell.angle_alpha   90.00
_cell.angle_beta   90.00
_cell.angle_gamma   90.00
#
_symmetry.space_group_name_H-M   'P 1'
#
loop_
_entity.id
_entity.type
_entity.pdbx_description
1 polymer ?
#
loop_
_entity_poly.entity_id
_entity_poly.type
_entity_poly.pdbx_seq_one_letter_code
_entity_poly.pdbx_strand_id
1 'polypeptide(L)'
;MRSLAAVLHRGSWRRNITIAALIAVAVTCYKYAWVNIELPNYSLLGVPWNPDRPTFPTFPAEPLANACDGVESPAAGNDTKAADAAIPNIVHYVWLLRNPSVLSLDFRVFVSVYSSHLFLHPDRIYFHTDAAPEVWERAKASGDTWTKRVLNIPGVTPNFVETPRVTSKGVEIDNLPSKADFIRADALRTFGGAYFDTDVVPLRDLAPLRHAGFANVVGAAYAILPKYTGYVNNGVWLSQPHSSLAEIVYKAMDAFYNGKWAIGVDILTDLAYRLDAVPGEVLIMNPRAFAPVSWELADQKKLFQPHLGTPSAAASGGVLDDVAGKPKELRRNTCTDALAWLRERELAGRMESWEIDFSATYVLHAFDGDIGQIRGWDHQITLKYVLARQSNYARAVYPAVWHAVKTGIIPKEETL
;
A
#
# COMPACT_ATOMS: atom_id res chain seq x y z
N MET A 1 53.35 -18.86 -73.76
CA MET A 1 52.32 -19.41 -72.85
C MET A 1 53.02 -19.90 -71.59
N ARG A 2 53.01 -19.08 -70.52
CA ARG A 2 53.63 -19.37 -69.22
C ARG A 2 52.57 -19.25 -68.13
N SER A 3 52.59 -20.23 -67.24
CA SER A 3 51.76 -20.39 -66.04
C SER A 3 51.80 -19.17 -65.12
N LEU A 4 50.63 -18.76 -64.64
CA LEU A 4 50.42 -17.82 -63.53
C LEU A 4 49.64 -18.51 -62.41
N ALA A 5 50.14 -19.66 -61.97
CA ALA A 5 50.01 -20.05 -60.58
C ALA A 5 51.11 -19.32 -59.79
N ALA A 6 50.71 -18.33 -58.98
CA ALA A 6 51.36 -17.83 -57.76
C ALA A 6 51.18 -16.30 -57.62
N VAL A 7 50.07 -15.86 -57.01
CA VAL A 7 50.05 -14.96 -55.83
C VAL A 7 48.71 -15.19 -55.12
N LEU A 8 48.55 -16.38 -54.52
CA LEU A 8 47.54 -16.58 -53.50
C LEU A 8 47.95 -15.76 -52.27
N HIS A 9 47.18 -14.70 -51.99
CA HIS A 9 47.40 -13.78 -50.88
C HIS A 9 47.35 -14.52 -49.53
N ARG A 10 48.53 -14.98 -49.07
CA ARG A 10 48.78 -15.58 -47.73
C ARG A 10 48.39 -14.68 -46.54
N GLY A 11 47.95 -13.44 -46.78
CA GLY A 11 47.51 -12.50 -45.74
C GLY A 11 46.03 -12.60 -45.35
N SER A 12 45.16 -13.12 -46.22
CA SER A 12 43.71 -13.18 -45.96
C SER A 12 43.33 -14.33 -45.01
N TRP A 13 43.99 -15.49 -45.15
CA TRP A 13 43.67 -16.67 -44.33
C TRP A 13 44.04 -16.49 -42.86
N ARG A 14 45.18 -15.85 -42.56
CA ARG A 14 45.58 -15.54 -41.18
C ARG A 14 44.58 -14.60 -40.51
N ARG A 15 44.09 -13.59 -41.24
CA ARG A 15 43.11 -12.61 -40.72
C ARG A 15 41.76 -13.27 -40.41
N ASN A 16 41.31 -14.18 -41.27
CA ASN A 16 40.08 -14.94 -41.07
C ASN A 16 40.19 -15.94 -39.91
N ILE A 17 41.35 -16.57 -39.71
CA ILE A 17 41.60 -17.43 -38.54
C ILE A 17 41.59 -16.61 -37.25
N THR A 18 42.20 -15.43 -37.23
CA THR A 18 42.20 -14.57 -36.04
C THR A 18 40.79 -14.12 -35.66
N ILE A 19 39.95 -13.75 -36.63
CA ILE A 19 38.56 -13.37 -36.39
C ILE A 19 37.74 -14.57 -35.89
N ALA A 20 37.89 -15.74 -36.51
CA ALA A 20 37.21 -16.96 -36.06
C ALA A 20 37.63 -17.37 -34.64
N ALA A 21 38.91 -17.24 -34.30
CA ALA A 21 39.43 -17.51 -32.96
C ALA A 21 38.87 -16.52 -31.92
N LEU A 22 38.78 -15.23 -32.25
CA LEU A 22 38.20 -14.22 -31.36
C LEU A 22 36.70 -14.45 -31.11
N ILE A 23 35.95 -14.85 -32.14
CA ILE A 23 34.53 -15.20 -32.00
C ILE A 23 34.38 -16.47 -31.15
N ALA A 24 35.21 -17.49 -31.37
CA ALA A 24 35.19 -18.72 -30.57
C ALA A 24 35.52 -18.44 -29.09
N VAL A 25 36.51 -17.59 -28.81
CA VAL A 25 36.83 -17.15 -27.44
C VAL A 25 35.69 -16.35 -26.84
N ALA A 26 35.09 -15.40 -27.57
CA ALA A 26 33.96 -14.61 -27.07
C ALA A 26 32.73 -15.48 -26.76
N VAL A 27 32.41 -16.46 -27.62
CA VAL A 27 31.30 -17.41 -27.39
C VAL A 27 31.62 -18.36 -26.25
N THR A 28 32.87 -18.79 -26.09
CA THR A 28 33.29 -19.65 -24.97
C THR A 28 33.27 -18.88 -23.65
N CYS A 29 33.75 -17.63 -23.63
CA CYS A 29 33.65 -16.74 -22.46
C CYS A 29 32.20 -16.41 -22.12
N TYR A 30 31.35 -16.17 -23.13
CA TYR A 30 29.92 -15.95 -22.93
C TYR A 30 29.26 -17.20 -22.35
N LYS A 31 29.53 -18.39 -22.89
CA LYS A 31 29.03 -19.66 -22.33
C LYS A 31 29.59 -19.95 -20.95
N TYR A 32 30.85 -19.66 -20.65
CA TYR A 32 31.41 -19.85 -19.30
C TYR A 32 30.84 -18.84 -18.30
N ALA A 33 30.58 -17.61 -18.74
CA ALA A 33 29.93 -16.59 -17.92
C ALA A 33 28.43 -16.90 -17.70
N TRP A 34 27.74 -17.52 -18.67
CA TRP A 34 26.33 -17.89 -18.56
C TRP A 34 26.10 -19.23 -17.85
N VAL A 35 26.95 -20.25 -18.09
CA VAL A 35 26.82 -21.58 -17.45
C VAL A 35 27.23 -21.54 -15.97
N ASN A 36 27.95 -20.52 -15.52
CA ASN A 36 28.18 -20.26 -14.09
C ASN A 36 27.06 -19.43 -13.43
N ILE A 37 25.98 -19.12 -14.16
CA ILE A 37 24.75 -18.51 -13.64
C ILE A 37 23.62 -19.53 -13.82
N GLU A 38 23.67 -20.63 -13.06
CA GLU A 38 22.52 -21.33 -12.47
C GLU A 38 23.01 -22.53 -11.62
N LEU A 39 22.67 -22.46 -10.32
CA LEU A 39 23.11 -23.23 -9.14
C LEU A 39 22.63 -24.71 -9.15
N PRO A 40 23.04 -25.67 -8.25
CA PRO A 40 23.59 -25.48 -6.90
C PRO A 40 24.62 -26.53 -6.38
N ASN A 41 25.17 -26.27 -5.18
CA ASN A 41 25.49 -27.20 -4.07
C ASN A 41 26.94 -27.30 -3.51
N TYR A 42 26.99 -27.05 -2.19
CA TYR A 42 27.94 -27.47 -1.14
C TYR A 42 29.32 -26.79 -0.97
N SER A 43 29.33 -25.92 0.05
CA SER A 43 30.39 -25.70 1.05
C SER A 43 31.75 -26.34 0.79
N LEU A 44 32.75 -25.56 0.37
CA LEU A 44 34.16 -26.00 0.45
C LEU A 44 35.21 -24.90 0.59
N LEU A 45 34.79 -23.65 0.81
CA LEU A 45 35.69 -22.59 1.24
C LEU A 45 34.94 -21.82 2.32
N GLY A 46 35.51 -21.75 3.53
CA GLY A 46 34.93 -21.19 4.75
C GLY A 46 34.66 -19.68 4.66
N VAL A 47 33.83 -19.27 3.72
CA VAL A 47 33.14 -17.99 3.72
C VAL A 47 31.92 -18.21 4.62
N PRO A 48 31.73 -17.42 5.69
CA PRO A 48 30.51 -17.51 6.47
C PRO A 48 29.36 -17.30 5.51
N TRP A 49 28.42 -18.23 5.48
CA TRP A 49 27.10 -17.95 4.95
C TRP A 49 26.52 -16.87 5.87
N ASN A 50 26.71 -15.61 5.49
CA ASN A 50 26.06 -14.49 6.13
C ASN A 50 24.72 -14.32 5.38
N PRO A 51 23.59 -14.75 5.94
CA PRO A 51 22.31 -14.34 5.43
C PRO A 51 22.20 -12.87 5.77
N ASP A 52 22.72 -12.01 4.91
CA ASP A 52 22.31 -10.61 4.87
C ASP A 52 20.83 -10.63 4.42
N ARG A 53 19.96 -11.03 5.37
CA ARG A 53 18.61 -10.49 5.48
C ARG A 53 18.79 -9.00 5.30
N PRO A 54 17.89 -8.29 4.59
CA PRO A 54 17.82 -6.85 4.74
C PRO A 54 17.84 -6.58 6.24
N THR A 55 18.93 -6.01 6.77
CA THR A 55 19.02 -5.75 8.20
C THR A 55 18.10 -4.56 8.41
N PHE A 56 16.83 -4.85 8.69
CA PHE A 56 15.89 -3.83 9.11
C PHE A 56 16.52 -3.09 10.30
N PRO A 57 16.35 -1.76 10.40
CA PRO A 57 16.81 -1.03 11.58
C PRO A 57 16.24 -1.70 12.83
N THR A 58 17.09 -1.93 13.84
CA THR A 58 16.65 -2.49 15.12
C THR A 58 16.74 -1.42 16.20
N PHE A 59 15.69 -1.29 17.00
CA PHE A 59 15.63 -0.32 18.08
C PHE A 59 15.78 -1.02 19.44
N PRO A 60 16.62 -0.49 20.35
CA PRO A 60 16.82 -1.12 21.66
C PRO A 60 15.52 -1.11 22.47
N ALA A 61 15.26 -2.18 23.22
CA ALA A 61 14.04 -2.28 24.04
C ALA A 61 14.12 -1.48 25.36
N GLU A 62 15.33 -1.20 25.86
CA GLU A 62 15.54 -0.54 27.16
C GLU A 62 14.80 0.80 27.29
N PRO A 63 14.83 1.72 26.30
CA PRO A 63 14.06 2.97 26.39
C PRO A 63 12.53 2.79 26.37
N LEU A 64 12.04 1.57 26.13
CA LEU A 64 10.62 1.20 26.07
C LEU A 64 10.17 0.37 27.28
N ALA A 65 11.00 0.23 28.31
CA ALA A 65 10.73 -0.67 29.43
C ALA A 65 9.41 -0.39 30.16
N ASN A 66 8.94 0.87 30.13
CA ASN A 66 7.69 1.32 30.72
C ASN A 66 6.56 1.51 29.69
N ALA A 67 6.72 0.99 28.47
CA ALA A 67 5.76 1.25 27.39
C ALA A 67 4.36 0.70 27.70
N CYS A 68 4.29 -0.38 28.48
CA CYS A 68 3.05 -1.05 28.86
C CYS A 68 2.60 -0.73 30.30
N ASP A 69 3.22 0.27 30.97
CA ASP A 69 2.85 0.62 32.34
C ASP A 69 1.40 1.12 32.39
N GLY A 70 0.59 0.49 33.26
CA GLY A 70 -0.83 0.85 33.42
C GLY A 70 -1.76 0.29 32.34
N VAL A 71 -1.25 -0.50 31.40
CA VAL A 71 -2.10 -1.30 30.49
C VAL A 71 -2.60 -2.50 31.27
N GLU A 72 -3.92 -2.63 31.42
CA GLU A 72 -4.52 -3.77 32.11
C GLU A 72 -4.13 -5.07 31.38
N SER A 73 -3.48 -5.99 32.09
CA SER A 73 -3.26 -7.32 31.54
C SER A 73 -4.61 -7.99 31.31
N PRO A 74 -4.82 -8.69 30.19
CA PRO A 74 -5.99 -9.53 30.03
C PRO A 74 -6.05 -10.48 31.24
N ALA A 75 -7.16 -10.45 31.99
CA ALA A 75 -7.25 -11.22 33.22
C ALA A 75 -6.94 -12.70 32.96
N ALA A 76 -5.96 -13.24 33.68
CA ALA A 76 -5.39 -14.60 33.54
C ALA A 76 -6.37 -15.78 33.77
N GLY A 77 -7.68 -15.52 33.77
CA GLY A 77 -8.75 -16.52 33.79
C GLY A 77 -9.65 -16.49 32.54
N ASN A 78 -9.27 -15.72 31.51
CA ASN A 78 -10.08 -15.43 30.33
C ASN A 78 -9.25 -15.41 29.04
N ASP A 79 -8.14 -16.16 28.99
CA ASP A 79 -7.21 -16.21 27.84
C ASP A 79 -7.90 -16.48 26.50
N THR A 80 -9.07 -17.11 26.51
CA THR A 80 -9.90 -17.29 25.31
C THR A 80 -10.60 -15.98 24.87
N LYS A 81 -11.11 -15.15 25.80
CA LYS A 81 -11.88 -13.93 25.44
C LYS A 81 -11.04 -12.77 24.92
N ALA A 82 -9.78 -12.63 25.35
CA ALA A 82 -8.90 -11.56 24.87
C ALA A 82 -8.31 -11.89 23.49
N ALA A 83 -7.96 -13.16 23.25
CA ALA A 83 -7.58 -13.67 21.94
C ALA A 83 -8.75 -13.64 20.92
N ASP A 84 -10.01 -13.67 21.41
CA ASP A 84 -11.21 -13.60 20.58
C ASP A 84 -11.71 -12.16 20.31
N ALA A 85 -11.10 -11.13 20.92
CA ALA A 85 -11.55 -9.75 20.72
C ALA A 85 -11.26 -9.30 19.28
N ALA A 86 -12.30 -9.04 18.49
CA ALA A 86 -12.11 -8.55 17.14
C ALA A 86 -11.57 -7.10 17.16
N ILE A 87 -10.76 -6.76 16.17
CA ILE A 87 -10.39 -5.35 15.92
C ILE A 87 -11.68 -4.53 15.68
N PRO A 88 -11.87 -3.39 16.38
CA PRO A 88 -13.05 -2.54 16.21
C PRO A 88 -13.27 -2.13 14.76
N ASN A 89 -14.53 -1.96 14.34
CA ASN A 89 -14.85 -1.50 12.99
C ASN A 89 -14.90 0.03 12.92
N ILE A 90 -13.80 0.67 13.32
CA ILE A 90 -13.62 2.13 13.31
C ILE A 90 -12.53 2.44 12.28
N VAL A 91 -12.69 3.52 11.53
CA VAL A 91 -11.69 3.97 10.54
C VAL A 91 -11.08 5.30 10.98
N HIS A 92 -9.77 5.46 10.80
CA HIS A 92 -9.02 6.64 11.18
C HIS A 92 -8.28 7.23 9.98
N TYR A 93 -8.45 8.53 9.76
CA TYR A 93 -7.67 9.35 8.84
C TYR A 93 -7.02 10.50 9.60
N VAL A 94 -5.83 10.94 9.18
CA VAL A 94 -5.20 12.17 9.68
C VAL A 94 -5.26 13.24 8.60
N TRP A 95 -5.77 14.43 8.96
CA TRP A 95 -5.79 15.60 8.10
C TRP A 95 -5.41 16.87 8.85
N LEU A 96 -4.14 17.24 8.73
CA LEU A 96 -3.59 18.45 9.35
C LEU A 96 -3.59 19.62 8.37
N LEU A 97 -3.98 20.79 8.86
CA LEU A 97 -4.20 21.97 8.04
C LEU A 97 -2.87 22.67 7.76
N ARG A 98 -2.52 22.81 6.48
CA ARG A 98 -1.42 23.69 6.06
C ARG A 98 -1.74 25.16 6.33
N ASN A 99 -3.01 25.52 6.17
CA ASN A 99 -3.56 26.84 6.51
C ASN A 99 -4.64 26.63 7.58
N PRO A 100 -4.46 27.12 8.81
CA PRO A 100 -5.40 26.90 9.92
C PRO A 100 -6.84 27.35 9.64
N SER A 101 -7.04 28.23 8.67
CA SER A 101 -8.35 28.77 8.31
C SER A 101 -9.06 28.00 7.19
N VAL A 102 -8.40 27.03 6.56
CA VAL A 102 -8.90 26.34 5.36
C VAL A 102 -8.76 24.83 5.49
N LEU A 103 -9.90 24.15 5.61
CA LEU A 103 -10.02 22.70 5.43
C LEU A 103 -10.58 22.45 4.02
N SER A 104 -9.76 21.84 3.16
CA SER A 104 -10.15 21.42 1.81
C SER A 104 -9.68 19.99 1.58
N LEU A 105 -10.54 19.17 1.01
CA LEU A 105 -10.31 17.77 0.66
C LEU A 105 -10.62 17.59 -0.82
N ASP A 106 -9.79 16.84 -1.52
CA ASP A 106 -9.93 16.64 -2.96
C ASP A 106 -10.69 15.35 -3.32
N PHE A 107 -10.82 15.10 -4.62
CA PHE A 107 -11.49 13.91 -5.13
C PHE A 107 -10.84 12.60 -4.69
N ARG A 108 -9.51 12.56 -4.49
CA ARG A 108 -8.81 11.32 -4.07
C ARG A 108 -9.18 10.97 -2.63
N VAL A 109 -9.21 11.98 -1.75
CA VAL A 109 -9.70 11.80 -0.37
C VAL A 109 -11.16 11.32 -0.37
N PHE A 110 -12.00 11.87 -1.26
CA PHE A 110 -13.37 11.37 -1.42
C PHE A 110 -13.41 9.88 -1.80
N VAL A 111 -12.60 9.45 -2.77
CA VAL A 111 -12.53 8.03 -3.17
C VAL A 111 -12.13 7.15 -2.00
N SER A 112 -11.10 7.53 -1.24
CA SER A 112 -10.60 6.80 -0.07
C SER A 112 -11.67 6.64 1.03
N VAL A 113 -12.25 7.77 1.48
CA VAL A 113 -13.24 7.79 2.56
C VAL A 113 -14.55 7.14 2.14
N TYR A 114 -15.01 7.39 0.91
CA TYR A 114 -16.23 6.79 0.41
C TYR A 114 -16.09 5.27 0.25
N SER A 115 -14.94 4.79 -0.20
CA SER A 115 -14.67 3.34 -0.28
C SER A 115 -14.64 2.70 1.11
N SER A 116 -14.13 3.41 2.13
CA SER A 116 -14.19 2.94 3.52
C SER A 116 -15.63 2.82 4.01
N HIS A 117 -16.46 3.84 3.78
CA HIS A 117 -17.88 3.80 4.11
C HIS A 117 -18.62 2.67 3.40
N LEU A 118 -18.34 2.48 2.10
CA LEU A 118 -19.02 1.52 1.25
C LEU A 118 -18.66 0.07 1.58
N PHE A 119 -17.37 -0.24 1.76
CA PHE A 119 -16.92 -1.63 1.87
C PHE A 119 -16.74 -2.11 3.29
N LEU A 120 -16.43 -1.21 4.24
CA LEU A 120 -16.15 -1.60 5.62
C LEU A 120 -17.37 -1.44 6.52
N HIS A 121 -18.34 -0.61 6.12
CA HIS A 121 -19.51 -0.24 6.94
C HIS A 121 -19.12 0.10 8.38
N PRO A 122 -18.17 1.03 8.60
CA PRO A 122 -17.61 1.27 9.91
C PRO A 122 -18.65 1.93 10.84
N ASP A 123 -18.50 1.67 12.14
CA ASP A 123 -19.30 2.33 13.18
C ASP A 123 -19.04 3.84 13.20
N ARG A 124 -17.80 4.23 12.87
CA ARG A 124 -17.36 5.63 12.78
C ARG A 124 -16.13 5.77 11.89
N ILE A 125 -16.03 6.93 11.23
CA ILE A 125 -14.85 7.37 10.48
C ILE A 125 -14.33 8.64 11.15
N TYR A 126 -13.21 8.53 11.85
CA TYR A 126 -12.54 9.67 12.47
C TYR A 126 -11.62 10.38 11.49
N PHE A 127 -11.76 11.70 11.42
CA PHE A 127 -10.74 12.60 10.92
C PHE A 127 -10.01 13.24 12.09
N HIS A 128 -8.79 12.80 12.36
CA HIS A 128 -7.90 13.43 13.33
C HIS A 128 -7.33 14.70 12.69
N THR A 129 -7.73 15.85 13.20
CA THR A 129 -7.45 17.15 12.57
C THR A 129 -7.14 18.23 13.60
N ASP A 130 -6.29 19.17 13.24
CA ASP A 130 -5.99 20.38 14.02
C ASP A 130 -6.86 21.58 13.59
N ALA A 131 -7.91 21.35 12.79
CA ALA A 131 -8.91 22.36 12.48
C ALA A 131 -9.62 22.82 13.75
N ALA A 132 -9.87 24.13 13.85
CA ALA A 132 -10.84 24.62 14.83
C ALA A 132 -12.25 24.10 14.49
N PRO A 133 -13.13 23.85 15.49
CA PRO A 133 -14.49 23.37 15.25
C PRO A 133 -15.27 24.21 14.23
N GLU A 134 -15.10 25.53 14.25
CA GLU A 134 -15.77 26.45 13.33
C GLU A 134 -15.26 26.34 11.89
N VAL A 135 -14.00 25.95 11.71
CA VAL A 135 -13.42 25.69 10.38
C VAL A 135 -14.00 24.40 9.81
N TRP A 136 -14.12 23.35 10.65
CA TRP A 136 -14.75 22.10 10.29
C TRP A 136 -16.22 22.28 9.87
N GLU A 137 -17.03 22.93 10.72
CA GLU A 137 -18.46 23.14 10.43
C GLU A 137 -18.68 23.99 9.17
N ARG A 138 -17.84 25.03 8.97
CA ARG A 138 -17.86 25.83 7.75
C ARG A 138 -17.48 25.01 6.51
N ALA A 139 -16.45 24.18 6.59
CA ALA A 139 -16.04 23.32 5.48
C ALA A 139 -17.14 22.31 5.13
N LYS A 140 -17.82 21.76 6.14
CA LYS A 140 -18.94 20.83 5.97
C LYS A 140 -20.16 21.48 5.32
N ALA A 141 -20.46 22.75 5.66
CA ALA A 141 -21.60 23.49 5.13
C ALA A 141 -21.32 24.15 3.76
N SER A 142 -20.16 24.78 3.61
CA SER A 142 -19.84 25.69 2.51
C SER A 142 -18.46 25.48 1.88
N GLY A 143 -17.79 24.34 2.15
CA GLY A 143 -16.55 23.97 1.47
C GLY A 143 -16.74 23.74 -0.03
N ASP A 144 -15.64 23.45 -0.72
CA ASP A 144 -15.70 23.01 -2.11
C ASP A 144 -16.50 21.69 -2.26
N THR A 145 -16.80 21.31 -3.51
CA THR A 145 -17.65 20.17 -3.83
C THR A 145 -17.18 18.87 -3.15
N TRP A 146 -15.87 18.59 -3.20
CA TRP A 146 -15.33 17.33 -2.66
C TRP A 146 -15.26 17.37 -1.14
N THR A 147 -14.81 18.49 -0.57
CA THR A 147 -14.81 18.71 0.88
C THR A 147 -16.19 18.47 1.48
N LYS A 148 -17.23 19.09 0.94
CA LYS A 148 -18.60 18.88 1.43
C LYS A 148 -19.03 17.43 1.27
N ARG A 149 -18.69 16.77 0.16
CA ARG A 149 -19.03 15.36 -0.04
C ARG A 149 -18.37 14.48 1.01
N VAL A 150 -17.07 14.62 1.25
CA VAL A 150 -16.37 13.82 2.27
C VAL A 150 -16.95 14.04 3.65
N LEU A 151 -17.07 15.30 4.09
CA LEU A 151 -17.48 15.63 5.46
C LEU A 151 -18.96 15.32 5.75
N ASN A 152 -19.77 15.06 4.72
CA ASN A 152 -21.16 14.64 4.85
C ASN A 152 -21.39 13.14 4.55
N ILE A 153 -20.33 12.34 4.37
CA ILE A 153 -20.46 10.88 4.36
C ILE A 153 -20.95 10.43 5.75
N PRO A 154 -21.97 9.55 5.83
CA PRO A 154 -22.47 9.06 7.11
C PRO A 154 -21.36 8.40 7.95
N GLY A 155 -21.28 8.78 9.22
CA GLY A 155 -20.27 8.28 10.16
C GLY A 155 -18.95 9.07 10.19
N VAL A 156 -18.73 10.02 9.27
CA VAL A 156 -17.57 10.93 9.33
C VAL A 156 -17.72 11.93 10.47
N THR A 157 -16.76 11.91 11.39
CA THR A 157 -16.73 12.76 12.58
C THR A 157 -15.33 13.31 12.83
N PRO A 158 -15.19 14.59 13.25
CA PRO A 158 -13.89 15.12 13.62
C PRO A 158 -13.44 14.54 14.96
N ASN A 159 -12.14 14.27 15.08
CA ASN A 159 -11.44 14.18 16.35
C ASN A 159 -10.40 15.30 16.38
N PHE A 160 -10.71 16.39 17.09
CA PHE A 160 -9.80 17.54 17.17
C PHE A 160 -8.57 17.18 18.00
N VAL A 161 -7.38 17.34 17.42
CA VAL A 161 -6.10 16.98 18.03
C VAL A 161 -5.16 18.17 18.08
N GLU A 162 -4.25 18.16 19.05
CA GLU A 162 -3.10 19.04 19.03
C GLU A 162 -2.02 18.46 18.11
N THR A 163 -1.51 19.28 17.21
CA THR A 163 -0.42 18.89 16.32
C THR A 163 0.88 18.73 17.11
N PRO A 164 1.51 17.53 17.12
CA PRO A 164 2.75 17.31 17.83
C PRO A 164 3.88 18.17 17.24
N ARG A 165 4.71 18.75 18.11
CA ARG A 165 5.76 19.70 17.71
C ARG A 165 7.17 19.27 18.13
N VAL A 166 7.28 18.54 19.23
CA VAL A 166 8.56 18.15 19.81
C VAL A 166 8.41 16.84 20.57
N THR A 167 9.43 15.99 20.53
CA THR A 167 9.50 14.80 21.39
C THR A 167 9.84 15.18 22.84
N SER A 168 9.67 14.26 23.78
CA SER A 168 10.12 14.43 25.17
C SER A 168 11.62 14.74 25.29
N LYS A 169 12.42 14.32 24.30
CA LYS A 169 13.86 14.56 24.20
C LYS A 169 14.22 15.87 23.50
N GLY A 170 13.24 16.68 23.12
CA GLY A 170 13.48 17.98 22.47
C GLY A 170 13.73 17.91 20.97
N VAL A 171 13.42 16.79 20.29
CA VAL A 171 13.59 16.68 18.84
C VAL A 171 12.38 17.28 18.14
N GLU A 172 12.60 18.26 17.26
CA GLU A 172 11.53 18.95 16.54
C GLU A 172 10.83 18.03 15.51
N ILE A 173 9.50 18.06 15.51
CA ILE A 173 8.64 17.35 14.58
C ILE A 173 8.08 18.40 13.61
N ASP A 174 8.82 18.69 12.54
CA ASP A 174 8.54 19.83 11.66
C ASP A 174 7.61 19.48 10.49
N ASN A 175 7.79 18.29 9.92
CA ASN A 175 7.14 17.83 8.70
C ASN A 175 5.78 17.15 8.98
N LEU A 176 4.80 17.41 8.11
CA LEU A 176 3.43 16.87 8.24
C LEU A 176 3.36 15.33 8.25
N PRO A 177 4.13 14.59 7.43
CA PRO A 177 4.11 13.13 7.50
C PRO A 177 4.51 12.60 8.88
N SER A 178 5.57 13.15 9.49
CA SER A 178 5.99 12.73 10.83
C SER A 178 4.94 13.08 11.87
N LYS A 179 4.30 14.26 11.79
CA LYS A 179 3.19 14.62 12.68
C LYS A 179 2.04 13.61 12.57
N ALA A 180 1.72 13.17 11.36
CA ALA A 180 0.71 12.15 11.13
C ALA A 180 1.11 10.77 11.68
N ASP A 181 2.39 10.42 11.68
CA ASP A 181 2.90 9.19 12.30
C ASP A 181 2.68 9.15 13.82
N PHE A 182 2.85 10.28 14.51
CA PHE A 182 2.53 10.37 15.95
C PHE A 182 1.02 10.25 16.21
N ILE A 183 0.21 10.96 15.42
CA ILE A 183 -1.25 10.96 15.61
C ILE A 183 -1.86 9.60 15.27
N ARG A 184 -1.39 8.91 14.21
CA ARG A 184 -1.89 7.57 13.87
C ARG A 184 -1.59 6.54 14.96
N ALA A 185 -0.40 6.61 15.55
CA ALA A 185 -0.01 5.72 16.64
C ALA A 185 -0.90 5.95 17.88
N ASP A 186 -1.15 7.22 18.25
CA ASP A 186 -2.04 7.53 19.37
C ASP A 186 -3.50 7.14 19.10
N ALA A 187 -3.98 7.35 17.88
CA ALA A 187 -5.33 6.97 17.47
C ALA A 187 -5.55 5.45 17.59
N LEU A 188 -4.65 4.64 17.03
CA LEU A 188 -4.76 3.18 17.09
C LEU A 188 -4.58 2.64 18.51
N ARG A 189 -3.68 3.22 19.29
CA ARG A 189 -3.50 2.88 20.70
C ARG A 189 -4.77 3.15 21.52
N THR A 190 -5.40 4.30 21.31
CA THR A 190 -6.55 4.76 22.11
C THR A 190 -7.86 4.12 21.67
N PHE A 191 -8.12 4.04 20.36
CA PHE A 191 -9.41 3.63 19.81
C PHE A 191 -9.40 2.23 19.19
N GLY A 192 -8.22 1.69 18.87
CA GLY A 192 -8.10 0.57 17.95
C GLY A 192 -8.58 0.94 16.54
N GLY A 193 -9.14 -0.02 15.81
CA GLY A 193 -9.70 0.21 14.49
C GLY A 193 -8.69 0.03 13.35
N ALA A 194 -8.99 0.62 12.20
CA ALA A 194 -8.17 0.62 11.01
C ALA A 194 -7.73 2.05 10.67
N TYR A 195 -6.43 2.30 10.68
CA TYR A 195 -5.84 3.55 10.19
C TYR A 195 -5.53 3.44 8.70
N PHE A 196 -5.85 4.51 7.97
CA PHE A 196 -5.55 4.70 6.56
C PHE A 196 -4.90 6.08 6.32
N ASP A 197 -3.78 6.10 5.59
CA ASP A 197 -3.34 7.33 4.89
C ASP A 197 -4.45 7.77 3.91
N THR A 198 -4.48 9.05 3.53
CA THR A 198 -5.61 9.60 2.75
C THR A 198 -5.61 9.19 1.28
N ASP A 199 -4.54 8.55 0.82
CA ASP A 199 -4.36 7.90 -0.49
C ASP A 199 -4.55 6.37 -0.41
N VAL A 200 -5.09 5.86 0.70
CA VAL A 200 -5.40 4.45 0.89
C VAL A 200 -6.88 4.18 0.58
N VAL A 201 -7.15 3.22 -0.30
CA VAL A 201 -8.51 2.92 -0.78
C VAL A 201 -8.89 1.47 -0.46
N PRO A 202 -9.84 1.22 0.46
CA PRO A 202 -10.40 -0.12 0.65
C PRO A 202 -11.06 -0.63 -0.63
N LEU A 203 -10.80 -1.88 -1.00
CA LEU A 203 -11.38 -2.51 -2.19
C LEU A 203 -12.40 -3.61 -1.84
N ARG A 204 -12.47 -4.01 -0.56
CA ARG A 204 -13.42 -4.99 -0.01
C ARG A 204 -13.48 -4.91 1.51
N ASP A 205 -14.38 -5.67 2.11
CA ASP A 205 -14.55 -5.78 3.56
C ASP A 205 -13.28 -6.34 4.25
N LEU A 206 -12.92 -5.71 5.38
CA LEU A 206 -11.81 -6.10 6.25
C LEU A 206 -12.23 -7.01 7.41
N ALA A 207 -13.52 -7.35 7.55
CA ALA A 207 -14.00 -8.26 8.59
C ALA A 207 -13.16 -9.55 8.69
N PRO A 208 -12.78 -10.26 7.61
CA PRO A 208 -11.94 -11.44 7.73
C PRO A 208 -10.59 -11.19 8.41
N LEU A 209 -10.01 -9.99 8.27
CA LEU A 209 -8.75 -9.62 8.93
C LEU A 209 -8.99 -9.14 10.36
N ARG A 210 -10.05 -8.36 10.60
CA ARG A 210 -10.42 -7.91 11.95
C ARG A 210 -10.76 -9.07 12.89
N HIS A 211 -11.29 -10.16 12.34
CA HIS A 211 -11.70 -11.36 13.06
C HIS A 211 -10.67 -12.51 12.96
N ALA A 212 -9.44 -12.23 12.51
CA ALA A 212 -8.40 -13.25 12.33
C ALA A 212 -7.77 -13.77 13.63
N GLY A 213 -8.11 -13.18 14.78
CA GLY A 213 -7.54 -13.54 16.09
C GLY A 213 -6.20 -12.86 16.40
N PHE A 214 -5.86 -11.80 15.68
CA PHE A 214 -4.66 -11.00 15.92
C PHE A 214 -5.01 -9.61 16.45
N ALA A 215 -4.24 -9.14 17.44
CA ALA A 215 -4.39 -7.81 18.00
C ALA A 215 -3.99 -6.72 17.00
N ASN A 216 -3.06 -7.02 16.09
CA ASN A 216 -2.60 -6.12 15.04
C ASN A 216 -2.55 -6.82 13.69
N VAL A 217 -2.98 -6.13 12.63
CA VAL A 217 -2.77 -6.56 11.25
C VAL A 217 -2.10 -5.43 10.48
N VAL A 218 -0.92 -5.73 9.94
CA VAL A 218 -0.12 -4.78 9.14
C VAL A 218 0.23 -5.42 7.80
N GLY A 219 0.63 -4.61 6.82
CA GLY A 219 1.03 -5.10 5.50
C GLY A 219 2.51 -4.97 5.27
N ALA A 220 3.17 -6.02 4.78
CA ALA A 220 4.50 -5.85 4.21
C ALA A 220 4.41 -4.94 2.97
N ALA A 221 5.46 -4.18 2.71
CA ALA A 221 5.59 -3.32 1.55
C ALA A 221 6.27 -4.09 0.43
N TYR A 222 5.72 -3.93 -0.78
CA TYR A 222 6.40 -4.31 -2.00
C TYR A 222 7.26 -3.13 -2.44
N ALA A 223 8.46 -3.40 -2.94
CA ALA A 223 9.25 -2.42 -3.67
C ALA A 223 10.06 -3.16 -4.74
N ILE A 224 10.16 -2.56 -5.94
CA ILE A 224 10.99 -3.12 -7.02
C ILE A 224 12.46 -3.14 -6.58
N LEU A 225 12.92 -2.14 -5.83
CA LEU A 225 14.25 -2.19 -5.22
C LEU A 225 14.27 -3.14 -4.01
N PRO A 226 15.15 -4.16 -4.01
CA PRO A 226 15.23 -5.13 -2.92
C PRO A 226 15.44 -4.50 -1.54
N LYS A 227 16.09 -3.33 -1.48
CA LYS A 227 16.37 -2.62 -0.21
C LYS A 227 15.14 -2.14 0.55
N TYR A 228 13.97 -2.07 -0.09
CA TYR A 228 12.72 -1.65 0.54
C TYR A 228 11.69 -2.79 0.62
N THR A 229 12.05 -3.97 0.10
CA THR A 229 11.21 -5.16 0.21
C THR A 229 11.16 -5.61 1.66
N GLY A 230 9.95 -5.87 2.16
CA GLY A 230 9.73 -6.45 3.49
C GLY A 230 9.59 -5.44 4.62
N TYR A 231 9.76 -4.14 4.38
CA TYR A 231 9.34 -3.10 5.34
C TYR A 231 7.84 -3.19 5.60
N VAL A 232 7.35 -2.73 6.74
CA VAL A 232 5.91 -2.66 7.01
C VAL A 232 5.35 -1.33 6.52
N ASN A 233 4.23 -1.36 5.80
CA ASN A 233 3.48 -0.18 5.40
C ASN A 233 2.77 0.42 6.63
N ASN A 234 3.17 1.61 7.06
CA ASN A 234 2.54 2.30 8.19
C ASN A 234 1.30 3.13 7.79
N GLY A 235 0.99 3.22 6.50
CA GLY A 235 -0.23 3.85 5.97
C GLY A 235 -1.47 2.97 6.06
N VAL A 236 -1.30 1.68 6.37
CA VAL A 236 -2.41 0.75 6.63
C VAL A 236 -2.08 -0.09 7.85
N TRP A 237 -2.80 0.14 8.95
CA TRP A 237 -2.60 -0.61 10.19
C TRP A 237 -3.93 -0.80 10.91
N LEU A 238 -4.28 -2.05 11.19
CA LEU A 238 -5.42 -2.42 12.01
C LEU A 238 -4.93 -2.81 13.41
N SER A 239 -5.60 -2.34 14.45
CA SER A 239 -5.22 -2.63 15.84
C SER A 239 -6.43 -2.77 16.75
N GLN A 240 -6.35 -3.65 17.75
CA GLN A 240 -7.13 -3.53 18.97
C GLN A 240 -6.67 -2.28 19.74
N PRO A 241 -7.55 -1.63 20.52
CA PRO A 241 -7.11 -0.59 21.44
C PRO A 241 -6.17 -1.21 22.48
N HIS A 242 -5.14 -0.46 22.87
CA HIS A 242 -4.14 -0.87 23.86
C HIS A 242 -3.43 -2.21 23.58
N SER A 243 -3.32 -2.60 22.30
CA SER A 243 -2.50 -3.75 21.90
C SER A 243 -1.02 -3.50 22.22
N SER A 244 -0.25 -4.57 22.40
CA SER A 244 1.17 -4.46 22.77
C SER A 244 1.95 -3.67 21.70
N LEU A 245 1.75 -3.99 20.41
CA LEU A 245 2.39 -3.26 19.32
C LEU A 245 1.99 -1.78 19.32
N ALA A 246 0.72 -1.44 19.50
CA ALA A 246 0.26 -0.06 19.47
C ALA A 246 0.85 0.79 20.61
N GLU A 247 0.87 0.26 21.83
CA GLU A 247 1.49 0.91 23.00
C GLU A 247 2.99 1.09 22.80
N ILE A 248 3.69 0.04 22.36
CA ILE A 248 5.14 0.06 22.18
C ILE A 248 5.53 1.01 21.03
N VAL A 249 4.82 1.00 19.89
CA VAL A 249 5.08 1.91 18.77
C VAL A 249 4.86 3.37 19.18
N TYR A 250 3.77 3.68 19.89
CA TYR A 250 3.51 5.04 20.35
C TYR A 250 4.66 5.59 21.22
N LYS A 251 5.16 4.77 22.16
CA LYS A 251 6.30 5.13 23.01
C LYS A 251 7.62 5.19 22.23
N ALA A 252 7.80 4.28 21.27
CA ALA A 252 8.98 4.23 20.41
C ALA A 252 9.08 5.46 19.49
N MET A 253 7.96 5.98 19.00
CA MET A 253 7.93 7.23 18.23
C MET A 253 8.53 8.37 19.04
N ASP A 254 8.13 8.56 20.29
CA ASP A 254 8.71 9.60 21.15
C ASP A 254 10.19 9.33 21.50
N ALA A 255 10.54 8.06 21.75
CA ALA A 255 11.88 7.68 22.19
C ALA A 255 12.94 7.73 21.08
N PHE A 256 12.58 7.39 19.83
CA PHE A 256 13.54 7.17 18.74
C PHE A 256 13.39 8.10 17.55
N TYR A 257 12.34 8.92 17.51
CA TYR A 257 12.21 9.92 16.45
C TYR A 257 13.44 10.84 16.43
N ASN A 258 14.03 10.98 15.24
CA ASN A 258 15.33 11.61 15.03
C ASN A 258 15.26 12.78 14.02
N GLY A 259 14.05 13.29 13.73
CA GLY A 259 13.83 14.36 12.77
C GLY A 259 13.80 13.91 11.30
N LYS A 260 14.03 12.62 11.00
CA LYS A 260 14.03 12.13 9.61
C LYS A 260 12.67 11.60 9.21
N TRP A 261 12.31 11.87 7.95
CA TRP A 261 11.17 11.23 7.29
C TRP A 261 11.32 9.70 7.28
N ALA A 262 10.19 8.99 7.36
CA ALA A 262 10.07 7.53 7.35
C ALA A 262 10.63 6.78 8.56
N ILE A 263 11.11 7.45 9.61
CA ILE A 263 11.54 6.75 10.84
C ILE A 263 10.41 5.96 11.50
N GLY A 264 9.14 6.39 11.34
CA GLY A 264 7.97 5.64 11.81
C GLY A 264 7.78 4.31 11.09
N VAL A 265 8.15 4.22 9.80
CA VAL A 265 8.17 2.98 9.03
C VAL A 265 9.23 2.03 9.59
N ASP A 266 10.43 2.54 9.88
CA ASP A 266 11.52 1.75 10.46
C ASP A 266 11.12 1.18 11.83
N ILE A 267 10.58 2.02 12.71
CA ILE A 267 10.13 1.64 14.06
C ILE A 267 9.03 0.58 13.97
N LEU A 268 7.99 0.80 13.17
CA LEU A 268 6.90 -0.16 13.01
C LEU A 268 7.41 -1.49 12.44
N THR A 269 8.34 -1.43 11.48
CA THR A 269 8.93 -2.62 10.86
C THR A 269 9.67 -3.47 11.91
N ASP A 270 10.59 -2.88 12.69
CA ASP A 270 11.33 -3.62 13.72
C ASP A 270 10.39 -4.29 14.72
N LEU A 271 9.46 -3.50 15.26
CA LEU A 271 8.58 -3.95 16.34
C LEU A 271 7.57 -4.99 15.84
N ALA A 272 7.02 -4.82 14.64
CA ALA A 272 6.10 -5.79 14.04
C ALA A 272 6.78 -7.15 13.85
N TYR A 273 7.99 -7.21 13.30
CA TYR A 273 8.69 -8.50 13.11
C TYR A 273 9.12 -9.16 14.42
N ARG A 274 9.46 -8.36 15.44
CA ARG A 274 9.81 -8.89 16.76
C ARG A 274 8.59 -9.42 17.50
N LEU A 275 7.43 -8.78 17.34
CA LEU A 275 6.17 -9.15 17.97
C LEU A 275 5.34 -10.16 17.15
N ASP A 276 5.66 -10.40 15.88
CA ASP A 276 5.09 -11.51 15.07
C ASP A 276 5.36 -12.89 15.70
N ALA A 277 6.44 -13.01 16.48
CA ALA A 277 6.74 -14.20 17.27
C ALA A 277 5.82 -14.38 18.51
N VAL A 278 5.10 -13.33 18.92
CA VAL A 278 4.15 -13.38 20.04
C VAL A 278 2.79 -13.85 19.50
N PRO A 279 2.27 -15.00 19.97
CA PRO A 279 1.02 -15.56 19.45
C PRO A 279 -0.14 -14.56 19.51
N GLY A 280 -0.79 -14.33 18.37
CA GLY A 280 -1.96 -13.45 18.28
C GLY A 280 -1.65 -11.96 18.39
N GLU A 281 -0.39 -11.53 18.46
CA GLU A 281 -0.09 -10.09 18.59
C GLU A 281 -0.06 -9.39 17.23
N VAL A 282 0.70 -9.91 16.26
CA VAL A 282 0.87 -9.29 14.93
C VAL A 282 0.64 -10.31 13.83
N LEU A 283 -0.19 -9.94 12.85
CA LEU A 283 -0.29 -10.60 11.55
C LEU A 283 0.31 -9.70 10.47
N ILE A 284 1.41 -10.16 9.86
CA ILE A 284 2.03 -9.46 8.73
C ILE A 284 1.49 -10.02 7.42
N MET A 285 0.69 -9.22 6.72
CA MET A 285 0.07 -9.58 5.44
C MET A 285 1.08 -9.54 4.30
N ASN A 286 0.87 -10.41 3.30
CA ASN A 286 1.57 -10.37 2.02
C ASN A 286 1.47 -8.95 1.39
N PRO A 287 2.52 -8.44 0.74
CA PRO A 287 2.47 -7.10 0.16
C PRO A 287 1.30 -6.79 -0.76
N ARG A 288 0.82 -7.77 -1.53
CA ARG A 288 -0.34 -7.58 -2.42
C ARG A 288 -1.65 -7.27 -1.69
N ALA A 289 -1.72 -7.52 -0.38
CA ALA A 289 -2.92 -7.29 0.41
C ALA A 289 -3.19 -5.80 0.64
N PHE A 290 -2.17 -5.00 1.00
CA PHE A 290 -2.29 -3.58 1.38
C PHE A 290 -1.49 -2.61 0.47
N ALA A 291 -0.38 -3.06 -0.12
CA ALA A 291 0.47 -2.27 -1.02
C ALA A 291 0.93 -3.09 -2.22
N PRO A 292 0.02 -3.40 -3.17
CA PRO A 292 0.37 -4.15 -4.38
C PRO A 292 1.30 -3.38 -5.34
N VAL A 293 1.60 -2.12 -5.03
CA VAL A 293 2.56 -1.23 -5.70
C VAL A 293 3.39 -0.49 -4.65
N SER A 294 4.53 0.07 -5.04
CA SER A 294 5.40 0.85 -4.16
C SER A 294 5.35 2.35 -4.45
N TRP A 295 6.04 3.14 -3.63
CA TRP A 295 6.24 4.57 -3.86
C TRP A 295 7.23 4.87 -4.98
N GLU A 296 7.86 3.88 -5.61
CA GLU A 296 8.79 4.12 -6.71
C GLU A 296 8.05 4.56 -7.98
N LEU A 297 8.62 5.53 -8.71
CA LEU A 297 8.04 6.07 -9.94
C LEU A 297 7.61 4.99 -10.96
N ALA A 298 8.34 3.89 -11.07
CA ALA A 298 7.98 2.79 -11.98
C ALA A 298 6.65 2.11 -11.59
N ASP A 299 6.43 1.91 -10.30
CA ASP A 299 5.20 1.34 -9.76
C ASP A 299 4.04 2.35 -9.79
N GLN A 300 4.31 3.61 -9.46
CA GLN A 300 3.33 4.69 -9.62
C GLN A 300 2.89 4.83 -11.08
N LYS A 301 3.82 4.75 -12.03
CA LYS A 301 3.51 4.75 -13.46
C LYS A 301 2.61 3.56 -13.84
N LYS A 302 2.90 2.37 -13.35
CA LYS A 302 2.06 1.18 -13.57
C LYS A 302 0.67 1.35 -13.00
N LEU A 303 0.53 2.02 -11.85
CA LEU A 303 -0.75 2.25 -11.20
C LEU A 303 -1.58 3.33 -11.92
N PHE A 304 -0.98 4.49 -12.22
CA PHE A 304 -1.71 5.70 -12.62
C PHE A 304 -1.70 6.00 -14.11
N GLN A 305 -0.68 5.56 -14.87
CA GLN A 305 -0.59 5.97 -16.27
C GLN A 305 -1.78 5.43 -17.09
N PRO A 306 -2.54 6.30 -17.79
CA PRO A 306 -3.58 5.84 -18.69
C PRO A 306 -3.03 5.11 -19.92
N HIS A 307 -3.66 4.00 -20.27
CA HIS A 307 -3.45 3.24 -21.50
C HIS A 307 -4.41 3.73 -22.58
N LEU A 308 -4.14 4.91 -23.14
CA LEU A 308 -5.02 5.63 -24.09
C LEU A 308 -5.31 4.87 -25.40
N GLY A 309 -4.51 3.84 -25.74
CA GLY A 309 -4.79 2.93 -26.85
C GLY A 309 -5.91 1.93 -26.57
N THR A 310 -6.34 1.80 -25.32
CA THR A 310 -7.48 0.96 -24.91
C THR A 310 -8.76 1.78 -25.01
N PRO A 311 -9.84 1.31 -25.65
CA PRO A 311 -11.10 2.03 -25.72
C PRO A 311 -11.56 2.46 -24.32
N SER A 312 -11.92 3.74 -24.18
CA SER A 312 -12.53 4.23 -22.94
C SER A 312 -13.83 3.49 -22.72
N ALA A 313 -13.95 2.83 -21.57
CA ALA A 313 -15.15 2.09 -21.24
C ALA A 313 -16.34 3.01 -20.90
N ALA A 314 -16.10 4.34 -20.79
CA ALA A 314 -17.14 5.36 -20.73
C ALA A 314 -17.74 5.67 -22.11
N ALA A 315 -16.98 5.51 -23.19
CA ALA A 315 -17.44 5.79 -24.56
C ALA A 315 -18.30 4.65 -25.16
N SER A 316 -18.15 3.44 -24.64
CA SER A 316 -18.84 2.25 -25.17
C SER A 316 -20.28 2.08 -24.70
N GLY A 317 -20.86 3.02 -23.93
CA GLY A 317 -22.21 2.85 -23.34
C GLY A 317 -22.35 1.59 -22.50
N GLY A 318 -21.21 0.95 -22.17
CA GLY A 318 -21.10 -0.31 -21.49
C GLY A 318 -21.31 -0.06 -20.02
N VAL A 319 -22.58 0.10 -19.67
CA VAL A 319 -23.07 -0.23 -18.35
C VAL A 319 -22.54 -1.64 -18.11
N LEU A 320 -21.57 -1.79 -17.22
CA LEU A 320 -21.55 -3.02 -16.42
C LEU A 320 -22.78 -2.93 -15.54
N ASP A 321 -23.96 -3.11 -16.16
CA ASP A 321 -25.07 -3.74 -15.52
C ASP A 321 -24.47 -5.09 -15.08
N ASP A 322 -24.41 -5.30 -13.77
CA ASP A 322 -23.91 -6.50 -13.08
C ASP A 322 -22.44 -6.65 -12.66
N VAL A 323 -21.58 -5.61 -12.67
CA VAL A 323 -20.33 -5.64 -11.83
C VAL A 323 -20.42 -4.73 -10.60
N ALA A 324 -21.41 -3.83 -10.55
CA ALA A 324 -22.06 -3.48 -9.28
C ALA A 324 -23.17 -4.49 -8.97
N GLY A 325 -22.99 -5.76 -9.39
CA GLY A 325 -23.79 -6.84 -8.85
C GLY A 325 -23.68 -6.73 -7.35
N LYS A 326 -24.81 -6.85 -6.64
CA LYS A 326 -24.82 -7.42 -5.29
C LYS A 326 -23.64 -8.40 -5.25
N PRO A 327 -22.64 -8.27 -4.36
CA PRO A 327 -21.55 -9.24 -4.32
C PRO A 327 -22.27 -10.57 -4.39
N LYS A 328 -22.15 -11.26 -5.52
CA LYS A 328 -23.02 -12.39 -5.83
C LYS A 328 -22.64 -13.32 -4.73
N GLU A 329 -23.49 -13.39 -3.68
CA GLU A 329 -23.03 -13.68 -2.31
C GLU A 329 -22.00 -14.74 -2.50
N LEU A 330 -20.76 -14.36 -2.20
CA LEU A 330 -19.69 -15.30 -2.21
C LEU A 330 -20.04 -16.24 -1.05
N ARG A 331 -20.99 -17.15 -1.30
CA ARG A 331 -21.25 -18.33 -0.53
C ARG A 331 -20.06 -19.23 -0.85
N ARG A 332 -18.88 -18.78 -0.43
CA ARG A 332 -17.59 -19.14 -1.01
C ARG A 332 -16.90 -20.05 -0.02
N ASN A 333 -17.49 -21.20 0.26
CA ASN A 333 -16.98 -22.10 1.29
C ASN A 333 -16.72 -23.52 0.79
N THR A 334 -16.82 -23.80 -0.52
CA THR A 334 -16.50 -25.12 -1.06
C THR A 334 -15.23 -25.12 -1.90
N CYS A 335 -14.53 -26.26 -1.91
CA CYS A 335 -13.38 -26.50 -2.79
C CYS A 335 -13.75 -26.30 -4.28
N THR A 336 -14.97 -26.66 -4.67
CA THR A 336 -15.48 -26.51 -6.03
C THR A 336 -15.56 -25.04 -6.45
N ASP A 337 -16.03 -24.16 -5.56
CA ASP A 337 -16.13 -22.72 -5.85
C ASP A 337 -14.75 -22.08 -6.00
N ALA A 338 -13.79 -22.48 -5.15
CA ALA A 338 -12.41 -22.03 -5.25
C ALA A 338 -11.75 -22.48 -6.58
N LEU A 339 -11.96 -23.74 -6.98
CA LEU A 339 -11.47 -24.27 -8.26
C LEU A 339 -12.15 -23.60 -9.46
N ALA A 340 -13.46 -23.33 -9.38
CA ALA A 340 -14.18 -22.62 -10.43
C ALA A 340 -13.65 -21.20 -10.60
N TRP A 341 -13.39 -20.49 -9.49
CA TRP A 341 -12.79 -19.17 -9.50
C TRP A 341 -11.37 -19.18 -10.10
N LEU A 342 -10.53 -20.15 -9.75
CA LEU A 342 -9.20 -20.30 -10.37
C LEU A 342 -9.29 -20.56 -11.87
N ARG A 343 -10.17 -21.48 -12.30
CA ARG A 343 -10.40 -21.79 -13.72
C ARG A 343 -10.92 -20.60 -14.49
N GLU A 344 -11.85 -19.83 -13.92
CA GLU A 344 -12.35 -18.60 -14.55
C GLU A 344 -11.20 -17.64 -14.81
N ARG A 345 -10.24 -17.51 -13.89
CA ARG A 345 -9.06 -16.66 -14.08
C ARG A 345 -8.06 -17.18 -15.11
N GLU A 346 -7.84 -18.49 -15.16
CA GLU A 346 -6.99 -19.11 -16.17
C GLU A 346 -7.60 -18.99 -17.58
N LEU A 347 -8.93 -19.14 -17.68
CA LEU A 347 -9.70 -19.06 -18.93
C LEU A 347 -10.00 -17.62 -19.35
N ALA A 348 -10.04 -16.67 -18.41
CA ALA A 348 -10.13 -15.23 -18.65
C ALA A 348 -8.83 -14.66 -19.22
N GLY A 349 -8.14 -15.42 -20.10
CA GLY A 349 -6.92 -15.07 -20.84
C GLY A 349 -7.07 -13.88 -21.79
N ARG A 350 -7.56 -12.76 -21.25
CA ARG A 350 -7.80 -11.45 -21.86
C ARG A 350 -7.59 -10.33 -20.84
N MET A 351 -6.71 -10.52 -19.86
CA MET A 351 -6.17 -9.37 -19.13
C MET A 351 -5.13 -8.71 -20.02
N GLU A 352 -5.29 -7.41 -20.25
CA GLU A 352 -4.25 -6.66 -20.94
C GLU A 352 -2.93 -6.78 -20.17
N SER A 353 -1.80 -6.82 -20.89
CA SER A 353 -0.47 -7.05 -20.28
C SER A 353 -0.07 -6.03 -19.20
N TRP A 354 -0.75 -4.88 -19.15
CA TRP A 354 -0.52 -3.83 -18.17
C TRP A 354 -1.39 -3.94 -16.92
N GLU A 355 -2.42 -4.78 -16.92
CA GLU A 355 -3.38 -4.88 -15.82
C GLU A 355 -2.75 -5.49 -14.56
N ILE A 356 -3.05 -4.88 -13.40
CA ILE A 356 -2.71 -5.40 -12.08
C ILE A 356 -3.89 -6.23 -11.57
N ASP A 357 -3.59 -7.44 -11.10
CA ASP A 357 -4.55 -8.26 -10.38
C ASP A 357 -4.70 -7.80 -8.92
N PHE A 358 -5.81 -7.11 -8.63
CA PHE A 358 -6.17 -6.69 -7.28
C PHE A 358 -6.96 -7.76 -6.49
N SER A 359 -7.05 -9.00 -6.97
CA SER A 359 -7.89 -10.02 -6.33
C SER A 359 -7.45 -10.46 -4.93
N ALA A 360 -6.18 -10.28 -4.58
CA ALA A 360 -5.67 -10.47 -3.22
C ALA A 360 -5.67 -9.18 -2.38
N THR A 361 -5.97 -8.03 -3.01
CA THR A 361 -5.86 -6.71 -2.40
C THR A 361 -7.12 -6.37 -1.61
N TYR A 362 -6.97 -6.28 -0.28
CA TYR A 362 -8.02 -5.78 0.60
C TYR A 362 -8.09 -4.26 0.54
N VAL A 363 -6.93 -3.63 0.52
CA VAL A 363 -6.74 -2.19 0.57
C VAL A 363 -5.63 -1.82 -0.41
N LEU A 364 -5.81 -0.72 -1.15
CA LEU A 364 -4.82 -0.18 -2.07
C LEU A 364 -4.21 1.08 -1.47
N HIS A 365 -3.00 1.02 -0.92
CA HIS A 365 -2.18 2.22 -0.67
C HIS A 365 -1.67 2.74 -2.02
N ALA A 366 -2.25 3.84 -2.50
CA ALA A 366 -2.02 4.39 -3.84
C ALA A 366 -0.98 5.51 -3.82
N PHE A 367 0.27 5.19 -3.46
CA PHE A 367 1.37 6.16 -3.35
C PHE A 367 1.45 7.08 -4.57
N ASP A 368 1.28 8.38 -4.38
CA ASP A 368 1.16 9.34 -5.49
C ASP A 368 2.23 10.45 -5.51
N GLY A 369 3.28 10.33 -4.68
CA GLY A 369 4.28 11.38 -4.50
C GLY A 369 5.05 11.79 -5.76
N ASP A 370 5.14 10.91 -6.76
CA ASP A 370 5.88 11.15 -8.01
C ASP A 370 4.98 11.16 -9.26
N ILE A 371 3.65 11.24 -9.10
CA ILE A 371 2.73 11.22 -10.25
C ILE A 371 3.07 12.32 -11.27
N GLY A 372 3.52 13.49 -10.80
CA GLY A 372 3.92 14.63 -11.64
C GLY A 372 5.13 14.36 -12.53
N GLN A 373 5.86 13.27 -12.31
CA GLN A 373 6.99 12.86 -13.14
C GLN A 373 6.58 11.91 -14.29
N ILE A 374 5.34 11.42 -14.30
CA ILE A 374 4.85 10.44 -15.29
C ILE A 374 4.54 11.11 -16.64
N ARG A 375 5.41 10.96 -17.63
CA ARG A 375 5.21 11.58 -18.96
C ARG A 375 3.99 11.00 -19.71
N GLY A 376 3.34 11.86 -20.49
CA GLY A 376 2.28 11.47 -21.45
C GLY A 376 0.85 11.49 -20.90
N TRP A 377 0.64 12.11 -19.74
CA TRP A 377 -0.65 12.29 -19.06
C TRP A 377 -0.64 13.61 -18.29
N ASP A 378 -1.81 14.18 -17.97
CA ASP A 378 -1.97 15.46 -17.27
C ASP A 378 -1.81 15.35 -15.74
N HIS A 379 -1.58 14.13 -15.23
CA HIS A 379 -1.38 13.81 -13.82
C HIS A 379 -2.62 14.06 -12.94
N GLN A 380 -3.78 14.28 -13.55
CA GLN A 380 -5.02 14.60 -12.82
C GLN A 380 -5.86 13.35 -12.59
N ILE A 381 -6.00 12.95 -11.33
CA ILE A 381 -6.96 11.92 -10.92
C ILE A 381 -8.32 12.59 -10.73
N THR A 382 -9.13 12.57 -11.79
CA THR A 382 -10.48 13.17 -11.82
C THR A 382 -11.57 12.11 -11.89
N LEU A 383 -12.82 12.51 -11.69
CA LEU A 383 -13.99 11.67 -11.93
C LEU A 383 -13.97 11.08 -13.35
N LYS A 384 -13.70 11.91 -14.36
CA LYS A 384 -13.56 11.48 -15.76
C LYS A 384 -12.46 10.42 -15.95
N TYR A 385 -11.31 10.62 -15.31
CA TYR A 385 -10.20 9.66 -15.35
C TYR A 385 -10.62 8.29 -14.77
N VAL A 386 -11.32 8.27 -13.63
CA VAL A 386 -11.81 7.01 -13.04
C VAL A 386 -12.87 6.35 -13.92
N LEU A 387 -13.84 7.11 -14.44
CA LEU A 387 -14.91 6.57 -15.28
C LEU A 387 -14.39 6.01 -16.61
N ALA A 388 -13.29 6.54 -17.13
CA ALA A 388 -12.65 6.03 -18.35
C ALA A 388 -12.07 4.61 -18.18
N ARG A 389 -11.67 4.21 -16.95
CA ARG A 389 -11.11 2.89 -16.63
C ARG A 389 -9.86 2.50 -17.45
N GLN A 390 -9.08 3.50 -17.84
CA GLN A 390 -7.90 3.34 -18.69
C GLN A 390 -6.59 3.17 -17.91
N SER A 391 -6.62 3.19 -16.57
CA SER A 391 -5.45 2.90 -15.72
C SER A 391 -5.82 1.86 -14.66
N ASN A 392 -4.80 1.28 -14.01
CA ASN A 392 -5.00 0.32 -12.93
C ASN A 392 -5.71 0.96 -11.73
N TYR A 393 -5.33 2.18 -11.35
CA TYR A 393 -6.02 2.92 -10.30
C TYR A 393 -7.48 3.16 -10.66
N ALA A 394 -7.75 3.67 -11.87
CA ALA A 394 -9.10 3.95 -12.32
C ALA A 394 -9.99 2.69 -12.25
N ARG A 395 -9.46 1.53 -12.66
CA ARG A 395 -10.17 0.25 -12.57
C ARG A 395 -10.40 -0.21 -11.13
N ALA A 396 -9.38 -0.10 -10.27
CA ALA A 396 -9.46 -0.53 -8.88
C ALA A 396 -10.54 0.25 -8.11
N VAL A 397 -10.61 1.58 -8.29
CA VAL A 397 -11.52 2.44 -7.52
C VAL A 397 -12.87 2.68 -8.20
N TYR A 398 -13.02 2.27 -9.46
CA TYR A 398 -14.25 2.43 -10.23
C TYR A 398 -15.51 1.89 -9.51
N PRO A 399 -15.50 0.71 -8.84
CA PRO A 399 -16.70 0.21 -8.18
C PRO A 399 -17.27 1.18 -7.14
N ALA A 400 -16.42 1.82 -6.32
CA ALA A 400 -16.86 2.78 -5.32
C ALA A 400 -17.36 4.08 -5.95
N VAL A 401 -16.63 4.63 -6.93
CA VAL A 401 -17.03 5.85 -7.63
C VAL A 401 -18.34 5.66 -8.40
N TRP A 402 -18.48 4.52 -9.07
CA TRP A 402 -19.70 4.19 -9.80
C TRP A 402 -20.89 3.98 -8.87
N HIS A 403 -20.67 3.36 -7.70
CA HIS A 403 -21.70 3.28 -6.66
C HIS A 403 -22.15 4.69 -6.22
N ALA A 404 -21.22 5.60 -5.94
CA ALA A 404 -21.55 6.99 -5.58
C ALA A 404 -22.37 7.71 -6.66
N VAL A 405 -22.08 7.47 -7.94
CA VAL A 405 -22.89 7.99 -9.07
C VAL A 405 -24.28 7.36 -9.09
N LYS A 406 -24.39 6.04 -8.94
CA LYS A 406 -25.67 5.33 -8.96
C LYS A 406 -26.58 5.75 -7.81
N THR A 407 -26.02 6.05 -6.64
CA THR A 407 -26.78 6.49 -5.47
C THR A 407 -26.98 8.01 -5.39
N GLY A 408 -26.52 8.77 -6.39
CA GLY A 408 -26.72 10.23 -6.47
C GLY A 408 -25.84 11.06 -5.54
N ILE A 409 -24.82 10.46 -4.92
CA ILE A 409 -23.82 11.20 -4.13
C ILE A 409 -22.92 12.04 -5.05
N ILE A 410 -22.60 11.48 -6.21
CA ILE A 410 -22.10 12.21 -7.37
C ILE A 410 -23.27 12.35 -8.35
N PRO A 411 -23.72 13.59 -8.67
CA PRO A 411 -24.75 13.83 -9.67
C PRO A 411 -24.35 13.27 -11.04
N LYS A 412 -25.31 12.72 -11.78
CA LYS A 412 -25.03 12.12 -13.10
C LYS A 412 -24.54 13.17 -14.11
N GLU A 413 -24.93 14.42 -13.94
CA GLU A 413 -24.54 15.54 -14.79
C GLU A 413 -23.03 15.82 -14.72
N GLU A 414 -22.37 15.45 -13.61
CA GLU A 414 -20.92 15.56 -13.45
C GLU A 414 -20.15 14.41 -14.15
N THR A 415 -20.85 13.43 -14.72
CA THR A 415 -20.24 12.26 -15.39
C THR A 415 -20.10 12.42 -16.91
N LEU A 416 -20.64 13.51 -17.47
CA LEU A 416 -20.68 13.80 -18.91
C LEU A 416 -19.41 14.47 -19.44
#